data_AF-A0A7X7QM71-F1
#
_entry.id   AF-A0A7X7QM71-F1
#
_cell.length_a   1.000
_cell.length_b   1.000
_cell.length_c   1.000
_cell.angle_alpha   90.00
_cell.angle_beta   90.00
_cell.angle_gamma   90.00
#
_symmetry.space_group_name_H-M   'P 1'
#
loop_
_entity.id
_entity.type
_entity.pdbx_description
1 polymer ?
#
loop_
_entity_poly.entity_id
_entity_poly.type
_entity_poly.pdbx_seq_one_letter_code
_entity_poly.pdbx_strand_id
1 'polypeptide(L)'
;MYLLLRRLQSWRAEMRARGAFSSAELAELEDHLLEEAGRLAEAGRSDDGAFLEALRRLGTDDELVEQFRLSRAGMPAPLGAWAGWAVAA
;
A
#
# COMPACT_ATOMS: atom_id res chain seq x y z
N MET A 1 -9.19 9.26 13.17
CA MET A 1 -7.79 9.40 13.70
C MET A 1 -7.24 8.18 14.47
N TYR A 2 -7.64 7.85 15.71
CA TYR A 2 -6.98 6.76 16.49
C TYR A 2 -7.13 5.34 15.91
N LEU A 3 -8.23 5.09 15.19
CA LEU A 3 -8.50 3.78 14.56
C LEU A 3 -7.61 3.54 13.34
N LEU A 4 -7.37 4.57 12.53
CA LEU A 4 -6.48 4.53 11.36
C LEU A 4 -5.05 4.14 11.77
N LEU A 5 -4.52 4.78 12.81
CA LEU A 5 -3.19 4.46 13.33
C LEU A 5 -3.10 3.01 13.81
N ARG A 6 -4.13 2.50 14.50
CA ARG A 6 -4.17 1.10 14.93
C ARG A 6 -4.18 0.13 13.75
N ARG A 7 -4.99 0.39 12.72
CA ARG A 7 -5.03 -0.43 11.51
C ARG A 7 -3.71 -0.41 10.75
N LEU A 8 -3.08 0.75 10.64
CA LEU A 8 -1.77 0.90 10.03
C LEU A 8 -0.70 0.08 10.77
N GLN A 9 -0.68 0.14 12.10
CA GLN A 9 0.26 -0.66 12.90
C GLN A 9 0.00 -2.18 12.75
N SER A 10 -1.27 -2.62 12.73
CA SER A 10 -1.62 -4.02 12.48
C SER A 10 -1.15 -4.47 11.09
N TRP A 11 -1.46 -3.70 10.05
CA TRP A 11 -1.03 -4.00 8.68
C TRP A 11 0.50 -4.07 8.57
N ARG A 12 1.24 -3.13 9.16
CA ARG A 12 2.71 -3.17 9.20
C ARG A 12 3.24 -4.42 9.91
N ALA A 13 2.61 -4.85 10.99
CA ALA A 13 3.00 -6.05 11.72
C ALA A 13 2.78 -7.32 10.87
N GLU A 14 1.65 -7.40 10.18
CA GLU A 14 1.32 -8.49 9.26
C GLU A 14 2.30 -8.55 8.07
N MET A 15 2.63 -7.42 7.47
CA MET A 15 3.59 -7.35 6.37
C MET A 15 5.01 -7.75 6.79
N ARG A 16 5.44 -7.33 8.00
CA ARG A 16 6.74 -7.74 8.55
C ARG A 16 6.80 -9.24 8.85
N ALA A 17 5.72 -9.81 9.40
CA ALA A 17 5.65 -11.23 9.74
C ALA A 17 5.82 -12.14 8.50
N ARG A 18 5.47 -11.64 7.31
CA ARG A 18 5.60 -12.36 6.03
C ARG A 18 7.02 -12.36 5.47
N GLY A 19 7.93 -11.53 5.98
CA GLY A 19 9.37 -11.60 5.71
C GLY A 19 9.82 -11.28 4.28
N ALA A 20 8.92 -10.82 3.40
CA ALA A 20 9.21 -10.57 1.99
C ALA A 20 9.71 -9.14 1.68
N PHE A 21 9.45 -8.19 2.59
CA PHE A 21 9.73 -6.76 2.39
C PHE A 21 10.85 -6.26 3.30
N SER A 22 11.75 -5.46 2.74
CA SER A 22 12.67 -4.63 3.50
C SER A 22 11.91 -3.49 4.21
N SER A 23 12.57 -2.83 5.15
CA SER A 23 11.96 -1.69 5.85
C SER A 23 11.66 -0.50 4.94
N ALA A 24 12.42 -0.32 3.86
CA ALA A 24 12.21 0.75 2.88
C ALA A 24 10.98 0.45 2.00
N GLU A 25 10.90 -0.76 1.46
CA GLU A 25 9.76 -1.23 0.65
C GLU A 25 8.44 -1.16 1.45
N LEU A 26 8.48 -1.50 2.75
CA LEU A 26 7.32 -1.37 3.62
C LEU A 26 6.92 0.09 3.89
N ALA A 27 7.89 1.00 3.98
CA ALA A 27 7.61 2.42 4.17
C ALA A 27 6.98 3.05 2.91
N GLU A 28 7.44 2.66 1.72
CA GLU A 28 6.82 3.07 0.45
C GLU A 28 5.36 2.59 0.36
N LEU A 29 5.10 1.32 0.69
CA LEU A 29 3.73 0.79 0.73
C LEU A 29 2.84 1.52 1.74
N GLU A 30 3.38 1.89 2.89
CA GLU A 30 2.67 2.64 3.93
C GLU A 30 2.28 4.04 3.46
N ASP A 31 3.20 4.73 2.81
CA ASP A 31 2.98 6.08 2.28
C ASP A 31 1.86 6.05 1.22
N HIS A 32 1.96 5.13 0.27
CA HIS A 32 0.93 4.94 -0.77
C HIS A 32 -0.43 4.59 -0.19
N LEU A 33 -0.47 3.71 0.83
CA LEU A 33 -1.71 3.33 1.49
C LEU A 33 -2.37 4.54 2.17
N LEU A 34 -1.58 5.41 2.80
CA LEU A 34 -2.07 6.62 3.46
C LEU A 34 -2.52 7.70 2.46
N GLU A 35 -1.78 7.90 1.37
CA GLU A 35 -2.16 8.82 0.30
C GLU A 35 -3.50 8.43 -0.34
N GLU A 36 -3.70 7.15 -0.66
CA GLU A 36 -4.94 6.66 -1.25
C GLU A 36 -6.11 6.73 -0.25
N ALA A 37 -5.87 6.38 1.01
CA ALA A 37 -6.86 6.56 2.06
C ALA A 37 -7.23 8.03 2.23
N GLY A 38 -6.28 8.95 2.15
CA GLY A 38 -6.51 10.40 2.17
C GLY A 38 -7.40 10.85 1.02
N ARG A 39 -7.08 10.46 -0.22
CA ARG A 39 -7.90 10.77 -1.41
C ARG A 39 -9.33 10.25 -1.30
N LEU A 40 -9.51 9.03 -0.78
CA LEU A 40 -10.84 8.44 -0.57
C LEU A 40 -11.61 9.14 0.56
N ALA A 41 -10.93 9.60 1.61
CA ALA A 41 -11.55 10.38 2.68
C ALA A 41 -11.99 11.76 2.18
N GLU A 42 -11.16 12.43 1.38
CA GLU A 42 -11.51 13.69 0.70
C GLU A 42 -12.71 13.55 -0.24
N ALA A 43 -12.87 12.37 -0.86
CA ALA A 43 -14.05 12.02 -1.65
C ALA A 43 -15.31 11.72 -0.80
N GLY A 44 -15.26 11.92 0.52
CA GLY A 44 -16.40 11.80 1.42
C GLY A 44 -16.58 10.43 2.06
N ARG A 45 -15.60 9.54 1.97
CA ARG A 45 -15.61 8.27 2.74
C ARG A 45 -15.18 8.49 4.18
N SER A 46 -15.64 7.63 5.09
CA SER A 46 -15.09 7.58 6.44
C SER A 46 -13.64 7.09 6.42
N ASP A 47 -12.80 7.55 7.35
CA ASP A 47 -11.39 7.13 7.50
C ASP A 47 -11.24 5.59 7.41
N ASP A 48 -12.10 4.83 8.10
CA ASP A 48 -12.06 3.38 8.11
C ASP A 48 -12.42 2.76 6.75
N GLY A 49 -13.46 3.29 6.09
CA GLY A 49 -13.89 2.81 4.78
C GLY A 49 -12.86 3.14 3.71
N ALA A 50 -12.26 4.34 3.79
CA ALA A 50 -11.19 4.78 2.91
C ALA A 50 -9.96 3.88 3.05
N PHE A 51 -9.52 3.57 4.28
CA PHE A 51 -8.38 2.70 4.52
C PHE A 51 -8.61 1.26 4.04
N LEU A 52 -9.80 0.68 4.29
CA LEU A 52 -10.12 -0.68 3.84
C LEU A 52 -10.22 -0.77 2.31
N GLU A 53 -10.76 0.27 1.67
CA GLU A 53 -10.79 0.32 0.21
C GLU A 53 -9.39 0.53 -0.38
N ALA A 54 -8.55 1.38 0.23
CA ALA A 54 -7.15 1.56 -0.17
C ALA A 54 -6.36 0.25 -0.05
N LEU A 55 -6.51 -0.49 1.05
CA LEU A 55 -5.94 -1.84 1.19
C LEU A 55 -6.42 -2.80 0.09
N ARG A 56 -7.72 -2.78 -0.23
CA ARG A 56 -8.27 -3.62 -1.29
C ARG A 56 -7.74 -3.24 -2.68
N ARG A 57 -7.46 -1.96 -2.92
CA ARG A 57 -6.87 -1.45 -4.16
C ARG A 57 -5.37 -1.76 -4.26
N LEU A 58 -4.67 -1.80 -3.13
CA LEU A 58 -3.25 -2.17 -3.05
C LEU A 58 -2.99 -3.60 -3.54
N GLY A 59 -4.01 -4.46 -3.51
CA GLY A 59 -3.96 -5.82 -4.04
C GLY A 59 -3.80 -6.87 -2.94
N THR A 60 -3.75 -8.14 -3.32
CA THR A 60 -3.52 -9.23 -2.37
C THR A 60 -2.04 -9.34 -2.05
N ASP A 61 -1.72 -9.86 -0.86
CA ASP A 61 -0.35 -9.86 -0.37
C ASP A 61 0.61 -10.67 -1.27
N ASP A 62 0.15 -11.71 -1.94
CA ASP A 62 0.96 -12.50 -2.87
C ASP A 62 1.30 -11.71 -4.15
N GLU A 63 0.40 -10.86 -4.63
CA GLU A 63 0.66 -9.95 -5.76
C GLU A 63 1.71 -8.90 -5.36
N LEU A 64 1.63 -8.37 -4.14
CA LEU A 64 2.60 -7.41 -3.62
C LEU A 64 4.01 -8.02 -3.47
N VAL A 65 4.10 -9.25 -2.96
CA VAL A 65 5.38 -9.96 -2.80
C VAL A 65 6.05 -10.18 -4.16
N GLU A 66 5.31 -10.62 -5.17
CA GLU A 66 5.86 -10.85 -6.50
C GLU A 66 6.28 -9.54 -7.19
N GLN A 67 5.51 -8.47 -7.00
CA GLN A 67 5.86 -7.17 -7.58
C GLN A 67 7.14 -6.57 -7.01
N PHE A 68 7.36 -6.66 -5.70
CA PHE A 68 8.63 -6.21 -5.11
C PHE A 68 9.80 -7.12 -5.49
N ARG A 69 9.57 -8.43 -5.62
CA ARG A 69 10.58 -9.36 -6.16
C ARG A 69 10.99 -8.97 -7.58
N LEU A 70 10.04 -8.62 -8.45
CA LEU A 70 10.30 -8.18 -9.82
C LEU A 70 11.01 -6.81 -9.87
N SER A 71 10.57 -5.84 -9.06
CA SER A 71 11.21 -4.53 -8.93
C SER A 71 12.68 -4.65 -8.51
N ARG A 72 12.98 -5.49 -7.50
CA ARG A 72 14.34 -5.79 -7.06
C ARG A 72 15.19 -6.49 -8.13
N ALA A 73 14.56 -7.22 -9.04
CA ALA A 73 15.22 -7.86 -10.18
C ALA A 73 15.47 -6.89 -11.35
N GLY A 74 15.13 -5.60 -11.19
CA GLY A 74 15.29 -4.57 -12.23
C GLY A 74 14.23 -4.63 -13.33
N MET A 75 13.18 -5.44 -13.16
CA MET A 75 12.01 -5.41 -14.03
C MET A 75 11.03 -4.35 -13.52
N PRO A 76 10.52 -3.47 -14.39
CA PRO A 76 9.47 -2.55 -13.96
C PRO A 76 8.26 -3.36 -13.46
N ALA A 77 7.65 -2.92 -12.36
CA ALA A 77 6.42 -3.53 -11.88
C ALA A 77 5.42 -3.67 -13.04
N PRO A 78 4.71 -4.81 -13.18
CA PRO A 78 3.77 -5.01 -14.26
C PRO A 78 2.78 -3.84 -14.31
N LEU A 79 2.59 -3.29 -15.52
CA LEU A 79 2.03 -1.98 -15.86
C LEU A 79 0.55 -1.73 -15.45
N GLY A 80 0.03 -2.42 -14.44
CA GLY A 80 -1.32 -2.24 -13.91
C GLY A 80 -1.39 -1.86 -12.44
N ALA A 81 -0.40 -2.21 -11.61
CA ALA A 81 -0.52 -1.94 -10.18
C ALA A 81 -0.07 -0.52 -9.82
N TRP A 82 1.00 -0.03 -10.46
CA TRP A 82 1.69 1.19 -10.04
C TRP A 82 1.77 2.29 -11.12
N ALA A 83 1.31 2.01 -12.34
CA ALA A 83 1.40 2.95 -13.46
C ALA A 83 0.48 4.18 -13.34
N GLY A 84 -0.51 4.16 -12.43
CA GLY A 84 -1.43 5.27 -12.19
C GLY A 84 -0.89 6.40 -11.31
N TRP A 85 0.27 6.25 -10.67
CA TRP A 85 0.84 7.24 -9.73
C TRP A 85 2.16 7.88 -10.19
N ALA A 86 2.71 7.46 -11.33
CA ALA A 86 4.01 7.94 -11.83
C ALA A 86 3.95 9.26 -12.66
N VAL A 87 2.82 9.98 -12.74
CA VAL A 87 2.73 11.24 -13.53
C VAL A 87 1.97 12.36 -12.79
N ALA A 88 2.28 12.59 -11.52
CA ALA A 88 1.93 13.86 -10.88
C ALA A 88 3.08 14.33 -9.99
N ALA A 89 4.15 14.77 -10.63
CA ALA A 89 5.14 15.70 -10.08
C ALA A 89 5.14 16.96 -10.96
#